data_AF-A0A8T5RUD3-F1
#
_entry.id   AF-A0A8T5RUD3-F1
#
_cell.length_a   1.000
_cell.length_b   1.000
_cell.length_c   1.000
_cell.angle_alpha   90.00
_cell.angle_beta   90.00
_cell.angle_gamma   90.00
#
_symmetry.space_group_name_H-M   'P 1'
#
loop_
_entity.id
_entity.type
_entity.pdbx_description
1 polymer ?
#
loop_
_entity_poly.entity_id
_entity_poly.type
_entity_poly.pdbx_seq_one_letter_code
_entity_poly.pdbx_strand_id
1 'polypeptide(L)'
;MVFKNIQRIKKAMPEVLHIVMYYNNGTVFQTNFESSMNVPKIGEYLAEILGHIKMLYDLCNFKYQEYNKLIFETDEISTIILKLGEESNIALFFKKEDDTDLKLTAIKRYLSRIESLIDMDEKELVLQDILDKEEELKNMKVNLQLKQETLSENLILIDKINSGDEVGNVETLTKNTQSLQDEINKINVEIENLTNEITSFRGKIEGVS
;
A
#
# COMPACT_ATOMS: atom_id res chain seq x y z
N MET A 1 -12.91 2.56 11.45
CA MET A 1 -12.86 2.88 10.00
C MET A 1 -11.69 3.80 9.63
N VAL A 2 -11.29 4.75 10.48
CA VAL A 2 -10.33 5.82 10.15
C VAL A 2 -8.86 5.31 10.00
N PHE A 3 -8.36 4.42 10.87
CA PHE A 3 -6.97 3.92 10.87
C PHE A 3 -6.45 3.29 9.54
N LYS A 4 -7.34 2.75 8.70
CA LYS A 4 -6.96 2.08 7.44
C LYS A 4 -6.37 3.04 6.41
N ASN A 5 -6.75 4.32 6.44
CA ASN A 5 -6.31 5.29 5.42
C ASN A 5 -4.83 5.64 5.54
N ILE A 6 -4.30 5.85 6.76
CA ILE A 6 -2.87 6.10 6.97
C ILE A 6 -2.01 4.91 6.57
N GLN A 7 -2.43 3.68 6.88
CA GLN A 7 -1.69 2.48 6.49
C GLN A 7 -1.62 2.32 4.96
N ARG A 8 -2.71 2.64 4.24
CA ARG A 8 -2.75 2.64 2.77
C ARG A 8 -1.80 3.67 2.17
N ILE A 9 -1.86 4.90 2.67
CA ILE A 9 -0.97 5.99 2.24
C ILE A 9 0.49 5.61 2.49
N LYS A 10 0.81 5.03 3.66
CA LYS A 10 2.16 4.57 4.00
C LYS A 10 2.63 3.37 3.17
N LYS A 11 1.74 2.46 2.76
CA LYS A 11 2.05 1.35 1.84
C LYS A 11 2.32 1.86 0.41
N ALA A 12 1.53 2.82 -0.05
CA ALA A 12 1.68 3.42 -1.37
C ALA A 12 2.88 4.39 -1.46
N MET A 13 3.27 4.98 -0.34
CA MET A 13 4.39 5.91 -0.20
C MET A 13 5.22 5.59 1.06
N PRO A 14 6.08 4.56 1.00
CA PRO A 14 6.94 4.20 2.13
C PRO A 14 7.86 5.34 2.58
N GLU A 15 8.20 6.28 1.70
CA GLU A 15 9.04 7.46 1.95
C GLU A 15 8.41 8.49 2.91
N VAL A 16 7.08 8.50 3.07
CA VAL A 16 6.39 9.41 3.98
C VAL A 16 6.65 8.96 5.42
N LEU A 17 7.55 9.62 6.15
CA LEU A 17 7.84 9.32 7.56
C LEU A 17 6.58 9.35 8.41
N HIS A 18 5.89 10.49 8.40
CA HIS A 18 4.72 10.73 9.24
C HIS A 18 3.54 11.28 8.46
N ILE A 19 2.35 10.94 8.93
CA ILE A 19 1.07 11.38 8.38
C ILE A 19 0.24 11.90 9.54
N VAL A 20 -0.36 13.07 9.36
CA VAL A 20 -1.28 13.68 10.31
C VAL A 20 -2.52 14.15 9.56
N MET A 21 -3.68 13.65 9.95
CA MET A 21 -4.97 14.16 9.47
C MET A 21 -5.62 14.96 10.60
N TYR A 22 -5.99 16.20 10.29
CA TYR A 22 -6.42 17.17 11.29
C TYR A 22 -7.46 18.14 10.74
N TYR A 23 -8.26 18.71 11.63
CA TYR A 23 -9.23 19.74 11.29
C TYR A 23 -8.59 21.13 11.24
N ASN A 24 -9.24 22.11 10.61
CA ASN A 24 -8.76 23.50 10.55
C ASN A 24 -8.50 24.14 11.93
N ASN A 25 -9.11 23.61 13.00
CA ASN A 25 -8.90 24.05 14.38
C ASN A 25 -7.67 23.39 15.06
N GLY A 26 -6.92 22.55 14.36
CA GLY A 26 -5.75 21.83 14.88
C GLY A 26 -6.06 20.51 15.59
N THR A 27 -7.32 20.09 15.66
CA THR A 27 -7.67 18.79 16.24
C THR A 27 -7.22 17.66 15.34
N VAL A 28 -6.25 16.85 15.80
CA VAL A 28 -5.79 15.66 15.09
C VAL A 28 -6.76 14.51 15.31
N PHE A 29 -7.30 13.95 14.23
CA PHE A 29 -8.18 12.77 14.30
C PHE A 29 -7.50 11.49 13.81
N GLN A 30 -6.35 11.60 13.13
CA GLN A 30 -5.57 10.42 12.74
C GLN A 30 -4.08 10.75 12.60
N THR A 31 -3.21 9.86 13.07
CA THR A 31 -1.76 9.97 12.82
C THR A 31 -1.04 8.63 12.94
N ASN A 32 0.15 8.51 12.34
CA ASN A 32 1.11 7.43 12.62
C ASN A 32 2.22 7.83 13.59
N PHE A 33 2.16 9.01 14.22
CA PHE A 33 3.07 9.37 15.30
C PHE A 33 2.89 8.42 16.49
N GLU A 34 4.01 8.09 17.15
CA GLU A 34 3.98 7.29 18.38
C GLU A 34 3.33 8.06 19.53
N SER A 35 2.76 7.32 20.49
CA SER A 35 2.05 7.86 21.65
C SER A 35 2.92 8.73 22.57
N SER A 36 4.24 8.66 22.41
CA SER A 36 5.23 9.45 23.15
C SER A 36 5.32 10.91 22.70
N MET A 37 4.80 11.24 21.51
CA MET A 37 4.81 12.60 20.98
C MET A 37 3.55 13.39 21.33
N ASN A 38 3.69 14.71 21.47
CA ASN A 38 2.57 15.62 21.73
C ASN A 38 1.77 15.90 20.44
N VAL A 39 1.01 14.90 19.99
CA VAL A 39 0.19 14.95 18.77
C VAL A 39 -0.77 16.14 18.73
N PRO A 40 -1.50 16.50 19.81
CA PRO A 40 -2.35 17.69 19.80
C PRO A 40 -1.59 18.97 19.43
N LYS A 41 -0.36 19.11 19.96
CA LYS A 41 0.48 20.28 19.68
C LYS A 41 0.91 20.35 18.22
N ILE A 42 1.18 19.21 17.58
CA ILE A 42 1.49 19.16 16.14
C ILE A 42 0.31 19.71 15.33
N GLY A 43 -0.92 19.28 15.65
CA GLY A 43 -2.12 19.78 14.98
C GLY A 43 -2.34 21.27 15.18
N GLU A 44 -2.14 21.79 16.39
CA GLU A 44 -2.17 23.23 16.67
C GLU A 44 -1.17 24.01 15.80
N TYR A 45 0.09 23.57 15.72
CA TYR A 45 1.10 24.24 14.90
C TYR A 45 0.76 24.21 13.41
N LEU A 46 0.27 23.08 12.89
CA LEU A 46 -0.15 22.97 11.49
C LEU A 46 -1.33 23.91 11.17
N ALA A 47 -2.30 24.01 12.08
CA ALA A 47 -3.42 24.95 11.94
C ALA A 47 -2.96 26.41 12.03
N GLU A 48 -2.01 26.73 12.92
CA GLU A 48 -1.43 28.06 13.05
C GLU A 48 -0.71 28.49 11.76
N ILE A 49 0.08 27.59 11.16
CA ILE A 49 0.74 27.83 9.86
C ILE A 49 -0.28 28.22 8.79
N LEU A 50 -1.38 27.45 8.66
CA LEU A 50 -2.44 27.78 7.71
C LEU A 50 -3.14 29.11 8.05
N GLY A 51 -3.28 29.43 9.34
CA GLY A 51 -3.76 30.73 9.81
C GLY A 51 -2.89 31.88 9.33
N HIS A 52 -1.57 31.76 9.43
CA HIS A 52 -0.61 32.76 8.93
C HIS A 52 -0.71 32.92 7.40
N ILE A 53 -0.87 31.82 6.65
CA ILE A 53 -1.09 31.89 5.20
C ILE A 53 -2.38 32.66 4.87
N LYS A 54 -3.47 32.39 5.59
CA LYS A 54 -4.73 33.14 5.41
C LYS A 54 -4.54 34.64 5.65
N MET A 55 -3.83 35.00 6.72
CA MET A 55 -3.50 36.40 7.01
C MET A 55 -2.70 37.06 5.88
N LEU A 56 -1.76 36.35 5.27
CA LEU A 56 -1.01 36.87 4.11
C LEU A 56 -1.94 37.15 2.91
N TYR A 57 -2.91 36.27 2.64
CA TYR A 57 -3.91 36.51 1.59
C TYR A 57 -4.73 37.76 1.88
N ASP A 58 -5.21 37.91 3.11
CA ASP A 58 -5.99 39.07 3.53
C ASP A 58 -5.19 40.36 3.39
N LEU A 59 -3.91 40.36 3.79
CA LEU A 59 -2.99 41.50 3.64
C LEU A 59 -2.72 41.84 2.17
N CYS A 60 -2.69 40.85 1.29
CA CYS A 60 -2.54 41.04 -0.15
C CYS A 60 -3.85 41.43 -0.86
N ASN A 61 -4.96 41.61 -0.13
CA ASN A 61 -6.32 41.80 -0.69
C ASN A 61 -6.73 40.66 -1.65
N PHE A 62 -6.21 39.46 -1.45
CA PHE A 62 -6.64 38.27 -2.17
C PHE A 62 -7.82 37.65 -1.43
N LYS A 63 -8.82 37.16 -2.19
CA LYS A 63 -9.84 36.31 -1.59
C LYS A 63 -9.21 34.95 -1.32
N TYR A 64 -9.05 34.60 -0.06
CA TYR A 64 -8.73 33.24 0.35
C TYR A 64 -9.93 32.34 0.03
N GLN A 65 -10.02 31.91 -1.23
CA GLN A 65 -11.11 31.02 -1.66
C GLN A 65 -10.77 29.57 -1.39
N GLU A 66 -9.48 29.20 -1.41
CA GLU A 66 -8.95 27.93 -0.93
C GLU A 66 -7.44 27.85 -1.17
N TYR A 67 -6.72 27.10 -0.34
CA TYR A 67 -5.38 26.63 -0.69
C TYR A 67 -5.50 25.19 -1.16
N ASN A 68 -4.87 24.87 -2.29
CA ASN A 68 -4.84 23.49 -2.79
C ASN A 68 -3.79 22.67 -2.05
N LYS A 69 -2.61 23.28 -1.82
CA LYS A 69 -1.50 22.67 -1.10
C LYS A 69 -0.56 23.71 -0.53
N LEU A 70 0.08 23.36 0.58
CA LEU A 70 1.20 24.10 1.15
C LEU A 70 2.40 23.15 1.24
N ILE A 71 3.55 23.59 0.77
CA ILE A 71 4.80 22.82 0.83
C ILE A 71 5.83 23.72 1.52
N PHE A 72 6.50 23.18 2.53
CA PHE A 72 7.62 23.85 3.17
C PHE A 72 8.71 22.84 3.51
N GLU A 73 9.95 23.29 3.45
CA GLU A 73 11.13 22.44 3.57
C GLU A 73 12.11 23.04 4.56
N THR A 74 12.69 22.18 5.39
CA THR A 74 13.83 22.48 6.25
C THR A 74 15.05 21.66 5.80
N ASP A 75 16.14 21.68 6.56
CA ASP A 75 17.31 20.85 6.25
C ASP A 75 17.07 19.36 6.49
N GLU A 76 16.11 19.00 7.35
CA GLU A 76 15.86 17.61 7.72
C GLU A 76 14.54 17.07 7.17
N ILE A 77 13.54 17.94 6.97
CA ILE A 77 12.17 17.53 6.72
C ILE A 77 11.56 18.36 5.59
N SER A 78 10.89 17.69 4.65
CA SER A 78 9.92 18.32 3.74
C SER A 78 8.52 17.98 4.21
N THR A 79 7.66 18.99 4.34
CA THR A 79 6.27 18.81 4.78
C THR A 79 5.32 19.31 3.71
N ILE A 80 4.32 18.49 3.41
CA ILE A 80 3.27 18.79 2.45
C ILE A 80 1.94 18.74 3.15
N ILE A 81 1.20 19.85 3.12
CA ILE A 81 -0.17 19.94 3.63
C ILE A 81 -1.14 20.04 2.45
N LEU A 82 -2.16 19.20 2.47
CA LEU A 82 -3.23 19.14 1.47
C LEU A 82 -4.57 19.29 2.15
N LYS A 83 -5.49 19.97 1.46
CA LYS A 83 -6.89 20.03 1.87
C LYS A 83 -7.57 18.71 1.48
N LEU A 84 -8.24 18.07 2.43
CA LEU A 84 -9.02 16.83 2.22
C LEU A 84 -10.51 17.14 2.00
N GLY A 85 -11.00 18.22 2.57
CA GLY A 85 -12.39 18.68 2.50
C GLY A 85 -12.50 20.07 3.12
N GLU A 86 -13.71 20.62 3.27
CA GLU A 86 -13.91 22.00 3.74
C GLU A 86 -13.16 22.32 5.05
N GLU A 87 -13.24 21.39 6.01
CA GLU A 87 -12.71 21.58 7.37
C GLU A 87 -11.55 20.66 7.74
N SER A 88 -11.00 19.89 6.80
CA SER A 88 -10.00 18.86 7.10
C SER A 88 -8.81 18.86 6.15
N ASN A 89 -7.66 18.45 6.69
CA ASN A 89 -6.37 18.52 6.03
C ASN A 89 -5.53 17.27 6.34
N ILE A 90 -4.59 16.96 5.44
CA ILE A 90 -3.56 15.95 5.66
C ILE A 90 -2.18 16.60 5.54
N ALA A 91 -1.32 16.37 6.53
CA ALA A 91 0.09 16.71 6.49
C ALA A 91 0.92 15.43 6.32
N LEU A 92 1.84 15.47 5.37
CA LEU A 92 2.77 14.40 5.02
C LEU A 92 4.19 14.90 5.30
N PHE A 93 4.94 14.16 6.09
CA PHE A 93 6.31 14.49 6.48
C PHE A 93 7.27 13.54 5.78
N PHE A 94 8.26 14.07 5.09
CA PHE A 94 9.29 13.34 4.36
C PHE A 94 10.65 13.65 4.96
N LYS A 95 11.54 12.65 4.99
CA LYS A 95 12.95 12.92 5.26
C LYS A 95 13.54 13.60 4.03
N LYS A 96 14.29 14.68 4.21
CA LYS A 96 15.07 15.25 3.12
C LYS A 96 16.26 14.31 2.84
N GLU A 97 16.35 13.79 1.62
CA GLU A 97 17.54 13.05 1.16
C GLU A 97 18.55 14.04 0.59
N ASP A 98 19.85 13.77 0.79
CA ASP A 98 20.95 14.70 0.46
C ASP A 98 21.09 15.00 -1.04
N ASP A 99 20.44 14.21 -1.90
CA ASP A 99 20.56 14.39 -3.35
C ASP A 99 19.32 13.87 -4.07
N THR A 100 18.35 14.76 -4.28
CA THR A 100 17.61 14.95 -5.52
C THR A 100 16.46 15.90 -5.21
N ASP A 101 16.22 16.84 -6.12
CA ASP A 101 14.96 17.55 -6.23
C ASP A 101 13.84 16.56 -5.84
N LEU A 102 13.11 16.83 -4.76
CA LEU A 102 11.79 16.27 -4.53
C LEU A 102 10.96 16.76 -5.72
N LYS A 103 11.08 16.05 -6.85
CA LYS A 103 10.57 16.53 -8.13
C LYS A 103 9.11 16.77 -7.88
N LEU A 104 8.67 18.02 -7.97
CA LEU A 104 7.27 18.40 -7.77
C LEU A 104 6.32 17.53 -8.60
N THR A 105 6.81 16.88 -9.66
CA THR A 105 6.13 15.83 -10.44
C THR A 105 5.95 14.50 -9.70
N ALA A 106 6.93 13.99 -8.96
CA ALA A 106 6.77 12.83 -8.09
C ALA A 106 5.72 13.13 -7.01
N ILE A 107 5.85 14.29 -6.33
CA ILE A 107 4.86 14.79 -5.38
C ILE A 107 3.48 14.86 -6.04
N LYS A 108 3.32 15.53 -7.20
CA LYS A 108 2.01 15.62 -7.90
C LYS A 108 1.38 14.25 -8.22
N ARG A 109 2.19 13.27 -8.64
CA ARG A 109 1.72 11.90 -8.90
C ARG A 109 1.23 11.21 -7.61
N TYR A 110 1.88 11.51 -6.48
CA TYR A 110 1.43 11.06 -5.18
C TYR A 110 0.17 11.76 -4.72
N LEU A 111 0.05 13.08 -4.96
CA LEU A 111 -1.16 13.85 -4.65
C LEU A 111 -2.39 13.29 -5.35
N SER A 112 -2.33 13.06 -6.67
CA SER A 112 -3.44 12.47 -7.42
C SER A 112 -3.81 11.07 -6.91
N ARG A 113 -2.82 10.32 -6.43
CA ARG A 113 -3.04 8.98 -5.86
C ARG A 113 -3.66 9.05 -4.47
N ILE A 114 -3.26 10.02 -3.66
CA ILE A 114 -3.84 10.29 -2.35
C ILE A 114 -5.29 10.75 -2.50
N GLU A 115 -5.56 11.71 -3.38
CA GLU A 115 -6.90 12.16 -3.73
C GLU A 115 -7.77 10.97 -4.18
N SER A 116 -7.29 10.12 -5.09
CA SER A 116 -8.03 8.91 -5.48
C SER A 116 -8.27 7.94 -4.32
N LEU A 117 -7.33 7.81 -3.37
CA LEU A 117 -7.48 6.92 -2.21
C LEU A 117 -8.43 7.49 -1.14
N ILE A 118 -8.63 8.81 -1.14
CA ILE A 118 -9.57 9.50 -0.25
C ILE A 118 -10.99 9.48 -0.84
N ASP A 119 -11.10 9.65 -2.16
CA ASP A 119 -12.37 9.72 -2.89
C ASP A 119 -12.97 8.34 -3.24
N MET A 120 -12.20 7.25 -3.15
CA MET A 120 -12.73 5.91 -3.37
C MET A 120 -13.68 5.49 -2.23
N ASP A 121 -14.90 5.12 -2.60
CA ASP A 121 -15.86 4.52 -1.68
C ASP A 121 -15.32 3.22 -1.08
N GLU A 122 -15.74 2.90 0.16
CA GLU A 122 -15.33 1.67 0.85
C GLU A 122 -15.59 0.41 -0.01
N LYS A 123 -16.66 0.42 -0.82
CA LYS A 123 -16.98 -0.67 -1.75
C LYS A 123 -15.99 -0.77 -2.90
N GLU A 124 -15.57 0.35 -3.48
CA GLU A 124 -14.63 0.39 -4.60
C GLU A 124 -13.22 -0.04 -4.17
N LEU A 125 -12.84 0.30 -2.94
CA LEU A 125 -11.62 -0.17 -2.28
C LEU A 125 -11.61 -1.68 -2.07
N VAL A 126 -12.70 -2.26 -1.56
CA VAL A 126 -12.80 -3.72 -1.39
C VAL A 126 -12.74 -4.40 -2.77
N LEU A 127 -13.28 -3.76 -3.80
CA LEU A 127 -13.23 -4.29 -5.17
C LEU A 127 -11.82 -4.29 -5.74
N GLN A 128 -11.03 -3.24 -5.50
CA GLN A 128 -9.62 -3.19 -5.90
C GLN A 128 -8.78 -4.22 -5.13
N ASP A 129 -8.97 -4.36 -3.82
CA ASP A 129 -8.28 -5.38 -3.01
C ASP A 129 -8.61 -6.81 -3.50
N ILE A 130 -9.85 -7.04 -3.97
CA ILE A 130 -10.25 -8.29 -4.62
C ILE A 130 -9.48 -8.50 -5.93
N LEU A 131 -9.41 -7.49 -6.80
CA LEU A 131 -8.73 -7.58 -8.10
C LEU A 131 -7.23 -7.89 -7.94
N ASP A 132 -6.55 -7.18 -7.03
CA ASP A 132 -5.12 -7.39 -6.77
C ASP A 132 -4.86 -8.83 -6.27
N LYS A 133 -5.73 -9.33 -5.37
CA LYS A 133 -5.64 -10.72 -4.86
C LYS A 133 -5.99 -11.76 -5.92
N GLU A 134 -6.91 -11.46 -6.84
CA GLU A 134 -7.23 -12.34 -7.97
C GLU A 134 -6.06 -12.47 -8.96
N GLU A 135 -5.32 -11.38 -9.18
CA GLU A 135 -4.10 -11.41 -9.98
C GLU A 135 -3.00 -12.24 -9.29
N GLU A 136 -2.80 -12.06 -7.98
CA GLU A 136 -1.89 -12.90 -7.19
C GLU A 136 -2.30 -14.38 -7.26
N LEU A 137 -3.58 -14.70 -7.11
CA LEU A 137 -4.12 -16.05 -7.23
C LEU A 137 -3.84 -16.66 -8.61
N LYS A 138 -4.02 -15.87 -9.67
CA LYS A 138 -3.76 -16.29 -11.04
C LYS A 138 -2.28 -16.63 -11.23
N ASN A 139 -1.38 -15.78 -10.73
CA ASN A 139 0.06 -16.02 -10.81
C ASN A 139 0.48 -17.27 -10.01
N MET A 140 -0.07 -17.47 -8.82
CA MET A 140 0.15 -18.68 -8.02
C MET A 140 -0.33 -19.95 -8.75
N LYS A 141 -1.48 -19.91 -9.41
CA LYS A 141 -2.00 -21.03 -10.22
C LYS A 141 -1.11 -21.36 -11.41
N VAL A 142 -0.58 -20.35 -12.10
CA VAL A 142 0.39 -20.57 -13.19
C VAL A 142 1.67 -21.22 -12.66
N ASN A 143 2.21 -20.72 -11.54
CA ASN A 143 3.39 -21.32 -10.92
C ASN A 143 3.15 -22.77 -10.47
N LEU A 144 1.98 -23.04 -9.88
CA LEU A 144 1.56 -24.40 -9.50
C LEU A 144 1.55 -25.33 -10.72
N GLN A 145 0.94 -24.89 -11.82
CA GLN A 145 0.87 -25.69 -13.05
C GLN A 145 2.28 -26.03 -13.58
N LEU A 146 3.17 -25.05 -13.67
CA LEU A 146 4.55 -25.27 -14.13
C LEU A 146 5.30 -26.28 -13.23
N LYS A 147 5.10 -26.20 -11.91
CA LYS A 147 5.71 -27.15 -10.97
C LYS A 147 5.12 -28.55 -11.09
N GLN A 148 3.82 -28.68 -11.35
CA GLN A 148 3.16 -29.97 -11.61
C GLN A 148 3.65 -30.62 -12.91
N GLU A 149 3.84 -29.82 -13.96
CA GLU A 149 4.42 -30.27 -15.23
C GLU A 149 5.85 -30.78 -15.01
N THR A 150 6.68 -30.00 -14.31
CA THR A 150 8.07 -30.39 -13.95
C THR A 150 8.10 -31.67 -13.11
N LEU A 151 7.17 -31.82 -12.16
CA LEU A 151 7.06 -33.03 -11.34
C LEU A 151 6.73 -34.26 -12.19
N SER A 152 5.78 -34.13 -13.11
CA SER A 152 5.39 -35.20 -14.04
C SER A 152 6.55 -35.64 -14.92
N GLU A 153 7.31 -34.68 -15.47
CA GLU A 153 8.51 -34.96 -16.25
C GLU A 153 9.57 -35.72 -15.45
N ASN A 154 9.83 -35.30 -14.20
CA ASN A 154 10.77 -35.98 -13.32
C ASN A 154 10.33 -37.42 -13.00
N LEU A 155 9.04 -37.65 -12.79
CA LEU A 155 8.50 -39.00 -12.54
C LEU A 155 8.66 -39.90 -13.77
N ILE A 156 8.38 -39.39 -14.97
CA ILE A 156 8.62 -40.13 -16.23
C ILE A 156 10.10 -40.47 -16.39
N LEU A 157 11.00 -39.53 -16.08
CA LEU A 157 12.45 -39.76 -16.19
C LEU A 157 12.92 -40.84 -15.20
N ILE A 158 12.42 -40.82 -13.96
CA ILE A 158 12.72 -41.84 -12.96
C ILE A 158 12.27 -43.22 -13.46
N ASP A 159 11.07 -43.33 -14.02
CA ASP A 159 10.57 -44.60 -14.56
C ASP A 159 11.44 -45.12 -15.71
N LYS A 160 11.88 -44.25 -16.62
CA LYS A 160 12.80 -44.62 -17.72
C LYS A 160 14.18 -45.05 -17.24
N ILE A 161 14.71 -44.43 -16.19
CA ILE A 161 15.99 -44.85 -15.61
C ILE A 161 15.83 -46.22 -14.92
N ASN A 162 14.69 -46.43 -14.24
CA ASN A 162 14.40 -47.70 -13.57
C ASN A 162 14.12 -48.86 -14.56
N SER A 163 13.57 -48.58 -15.74
CA SER A 163 13.38 -49.57 -16.81
C SER A 163 14.68 -49.89 -17.57
N GLY A 164 15.75 -49.12 -17.34
CA GLY A 164 17.03 -49.25 -18.03
C GLY A 164 17.11 -48.58 -19.39
N ASP A 165 16.11 -47.77 -19.75
CA ASP A 165 16.03 -47.05 -21.02
C ASP A 165 16.91 -45.78 -21.04
N GLU A 166 17.23 -45.22 -19.88
CA GLU A 166 18.10 -44.05 -19.71
C GLU A 166 19.11 -44.26 -18.57
N VAL A 167 20.27 -43.56 -18.63
CA VAL A 167 21.28 -43.57 -17.57
C VAL A 167 21.21 -42.25 -16.80
N GLY A 168 20.96 -42.30 -15.49
CA GLY A 168 20.85 -41.09 -14.67
C GLY A 168 20.97 -41.37 -13.17
N ASN A 169 21.07 -40.28 -12.38
CA ASN A 169 21.16 -40.35 -10.92
C ASN A 169 19.75 -40.29 -10.29
N VAL A 170 19.14 -41.46 -10.10
CA VAL A 170 17.80 -41.62 -9.52
C VAL A 170 17.70 -40.96 -8.15
N GLU A 171 18.72 -41.08 -7.29
CA GLU A 171 18.68 -40.56 -5.92
C GLU A 171 18.53 -39.04 -5.89
N THR A 172 19.23 -38.33 -6.77
CA THR A 172 19.13 -36.87 -6.91
C THR A 172 17.75 -36.47 -7.45
N LEU A 173 17.24 -37.18 -8.46
CA LEU A 173 15.91 -36.94 -9.03
C LEU A 173 14.81 -37.18 -7.98
N THR A 174 14.87 -38.26 -7.21
CA THR A 174 13.91 -38.55 -6.14
C THR A 174 13.89 -37.46 -5.08
N LYS A 175 15.06 -36.94 -4.66
CA LYS A 175 15.15 -35.80 -3.73
C LYS A 175 14.52 -34.54 -4.30
N ASN A 176 14.78 -34.24 -5.57
CA ASN A 176 14.19 -33.07 -6.25
C ASN A 176 12.66 -33.20 -6.38
N THR A 177 12.16 -34.37 -6.74
CA THR A 177 10.72 -34.69 -6.81
C THR A 177 10.05 -34.51 -5.46
N GLN A 178 10.66 -34.99 -4.38
CA GLN A 178 10.13 -34.81 -3.02
C GLN A 178 10.08 -33.33 -2.63
N SER A 179 11.15 -32.57 -2.89
CA SER A 179 11.18 -31.12 -2.64
C SER A 179 10.12 -30.36 -3.44
N LEU A 180 9.95 -30.70 -4.71
CA LEU A 180 8.91 -30.13 -5.58
C LEU A 180 7.51 -30.45 -5.07
N GLN A 181 7.28 -31.68 -4.59
CA GLN A 181 6.00 -32.09 -4.01
C GLN A 181 5.68 -31.28 -2.75
N ASP A 182 6.66 -31.04 -1.88
CA ASP A 182 6.49 -30.23 -0.67
C ASP A 182 6.18 -28.76 -1.02
N GLU A 183 6.82 -28.21 -2.05
CA GLU A 183 6.52 -26.87 -2.56
C GLU A 183 5.12 -26.76 -3.17
N ILE A 184 4.69 -27.76 -3.96
CA ILE A 184 3.34 -27.84 -4.52
C ILE A 184 2.30 -27.85 -3.39
N ASN A 185 2.54 -28.62 -2.33
CA ASN A 185 1.65 -28.68 -1.18
C ASN A 185 1.55 -27.32 -0.47
N LYS A 186 2.67 -26.60 -0.31
CA LYS A 186 2.67 -25.23 0.26
C LYS A 186 1.88 -24.25 -0.61
N ILE A 187 2.10 -24.25 -1.92
CA ILE A 187 1.40 -23.37 -2.85
C ILE A 187 -0.11 -23.66 -2.83
N ASN A 188 -0.53 -24.93 -2.74
CA ASN A 188 -1.94 -25.29 -2.62
C ASN A 188 -2.59 -24.70 -1.35
N VAL A 189 -1.90 -24.76 -0.21
CA VAL A 189 -2.38 -24.18 1.05
C VAL A 189 -2.47 -22.64 0.93
N GLU A 190 -1.49 -22.00 0.31
CA GLU A 190 -1.53 -20.55 0.06
C GLU A 190 -2.70 -20.15 -0.86
N ILE A 191 -2.92 -20.90 -1.94
CA ILE A 191 -4.05 -20.71 -2.86
C ILE A 191 -5.39 -20.85 -2.13
N GLU A 192 -5.54 -21.86 -1.28
CA GLU A 192 -6.76 -22.07 -0.49
C GLU A 192 -7.02 -20.88 0.46
N ASN A 193 -5.98 -20.45 1.18
CA ASN A 193 -6.06 -19.29 2.07
C ASN A 193 -6.45 -18.02 1.31
N LEU A 194 -5.80 -17.74 0.18
CA LEU A 194 -6.07 -16.56 -0.62
C LEU A 194 -7.49 -16.59 -1.22
N THR A 195 -7.95 -17.78 -1.65
CA THR A 195 -9.31 -17.98 -2.15
C THR A 195 -10.34 -17.70 -1.05
N ASN A 196 -10.14 -18.23 0.15
CA ASN A 196 -11.01 -17.97 1.31
C ASN A 196 -11.05 -16.48 1.67
N GLU A 197 -9.91 -15.79 1.57
CA GLU A 197 -9.82 -14.36 1.82
C GLU A 197 -10.62 -13.54 0.79
N ILE A 198 -10.50 -13.86 -0.51
CA ILE A 198 -11.28 -13.24 -1.59
C ILE A 198 -12.78 -13.47 -1.38
N THR A 199 -13.20 -14.70 -1.02
CA THR A 199 -14.59 -15.01 -0.71
C THR A 199 -15.11 -14.20 0.48
N SER A 200 -14.30 -14.03 1.52
CA SER A 200 -14.64 -13.17 2.67
C SER A 200 -14.82 -11.71 2.25
N PHE A 201 -13.97 -11.17 1.38
CA PHE A 201 -14.11 -9.81 0.86
C PHE A 201 -15.37 -9.63 0.03
N ARG A 202 -15.69 -10.58 -0.86
CA ARG A 202 -16.93 -10.56 -1.66
C ARG A 202 -18.17 -10.59 -0.77
N GLY A 203 -18.20 -11.43 0.26
CA GLY A 203 -19.32 -11.49 1.22
C GLY A 203 -19.56 -10.17 1.97
N LYS A 204 -18.50 -9.38 2.21
CA LYS A 204 -18.62 -8.04 2.81
C LYS A 204 -19.25 -7.01 1.87
N ILE A 205 -19.15 -7.19 0.55
CA ILE A 205 -19.80 -6.31 -0.42
C ILE A 205 -21.30 -6.62 -0.51
N GLU A 206 -21.67 -7.91 -0.52
CA GLU A 206 -23.05 -8.36 -0.69
C GLU A 206 -23.92 -8.20 0.57
N GLY A 207 -23.31 -8.28 1.76
CA GLY A 207 -24.00 -8.16 3.07
C GLY A 207 -24.31 -6.74 3.55
N VAL A 208 -23.98 -5.69 2.77
CA VAL A 208 -24.26 -4.26 3.10
C VAL A 208 -25.42 -3.75 2.24
N SER A 209 -26.48 -4.55 2.13
CA SER A 209 -27.73 -4.21 1.42
C SER A 209 -28.85 -3.94 2.41
#